data_AF-A0A535C1T3-F1
#
_entry.id   AF-A0A535C1T3-F1
#
_cell.length_a   1.000
_cell.length_b   1.000
_cell.length_c   1.000
_cell.angle_alpha   90.00
_cell.angle_beta   90.00
_cell.angle_gamma   90.00
#
_symmetry.space_group_name_H-M   'P 1'
#
loop_
_entity.id
_entity.type
_entity.pdbx_description
1 polymer ?
#
loop_
_entity_poly.entity_id
_entity_poly.type
_entity_poly.pdbx_seq_one_letter_code
_entity_poly.pdbx_strand_id
1 'polypeptide(L)' 'MHDDIVFNSVTPLSNGNVQLDVTLTATEETASGNVLQVYHLYYQVGQEGGVWKILDGHSI' A
#
# COMPACT_ATOMS: atom_id res chain seq x y z
N MET A 1 -17.14 -3.08 11.41
CA MET A 1 -16.06 -2.44 10.65
C MET A 1 -14.80 -3.23 10.92
N HIS A 2 -14.05 -3.56 9.88
CA HIS A 2 -12.77 -4.24 10.00
C HIS A 2 -11.82 -3.55 9.05
N ASP A 3 -10.62 -3.27 9.56
CA ASP A 3 -9.54 -2.75 8.73
C ASP A 3 -8.90 -3.93 8.01
N ASP A 4 -8.59 -3.76 6.73
CA ASP A 4 -8.08 -4.81 5.87
C ASP A 4 -7.05 -4.28 4.88
N ILE A 5 -6.12 -5.14 4.48
CA ILE A 5 -5.13 -4.84 3.44
C ILE A 5 -5.06 -6.00 2.45
N VAL A 6 -5.24 -5.65 1.18
CA VAL A 6 -5.18 -6.59 0.06
C VAL A 6 -4.06 -6.17 -0.87
N PHE A 7 -3.12 -7.09 -1.14
CA PHE A 7 -2.15 -6.95 -2.22
C PHE A 7 -2.78 -7.47 -3.50
N ASN A 8 -3.36 -6.57 -4.30
CA ASN A 8 -4.06 -6.92 -5.55
C ASN A 8 -3.08 -7.51 -6.56
N SER A 9 -1.85 -6.98 -6.62
CA SER A 9 -0.77 -7.56 -7.42
C SER A 9 0.60 -7.31 -6.80
N VAL A 10 1.50 -8.26 -7.04
CA VAL A 10 2.91 -8.20 -6.64
C VAL A 10 3.73 -8.56 -7.89
N THR A 11 4.34 -7.56 -8.50
CA THR A 11 4.98 -7.69 -9.81
C THR A 11 6.49 -7.46 -9.71
N PRO A 12 7.33 -8.51 -9.83
CA PRO A 12 8.77 -8.35 -9.94
C PRO A 12 9.14 -7.58 -11.21
N LEU A 13 10.05 -6.63 -11.09
CA LEU A 13 10.58 -5.84 -12.20
C LEU A 13 11.98 -6.34 -12.59
N SER A 14 12.39 -6.07 -13.84
CA SER A 14 13.68 -6.54 -14.38
C SER A 14 14.91 -5.93 -13.68
N ASN A 15 14.73 -4.80 -12.99
CA ASN A 15 15.77 -4.12 -12.22
C ASN A 15 15.89 -4.64 -10.77
N GLY A 16 15.14 -5.68 -10.39
CA GLY A 16 15.16 -6.26 -9.04
C GLY A 16 14.22 -5.59 -8.04
N ASN A 17 13.54 -4.50 -8.42
CA ASN A 17 12.46 -3.93 -7.62
C ASN A 17 11.17 -4.74 -7.78
N VAL A 18 10.20 -4.48 -6.91
CA VAL A 18 8.86 -5.07 -6.98
C VAL A 18 7.83 -3.94 -6.98
N GLN A 19 6.90 -3.98 -7.90
CA GLN A 19 5.75 -3.10 -7.92
C GLN A 19 4.57 -3.75 -7.18
N LEU A 20 3.91 -3.00 -6.31
CA LEU A 20 2.77 -3.42 -5.52
C LEU A 20 1.55 -2.57 -5.88
N ASP A 21 0.43 -3.24 -6.11
CA ASP A 21 -0.92 -2.64 -6.14
C ASP A 21 -1.65 -3.11 -4.89
N VAL A 22 -2.09 -2.17 -4.06
CA VAL A 22 -2.63 -2.42 -2.73
C VAL A 22 -3.95 -1.70 -2.54
N THR A 23 -4.93 -2.40 -1.97
CA THR A 23 -6.15 -1.79 -1.43
C THR A 23 -6.10 -1.84 0.08
N LEU A 24 -6.20 -0.68 0.72
CA LEU A 24 -6.30 -0.53 2.16
C LEU A 24 -7.72 -0.09 2.52
N THR A 25 -8.40 -0.88 3.34
CA THR A 25 -9.66 -0.48 3.97
C THR A 25 -9.35 -0.11 5.42
N ALA A 26 -9.59 1.14 5.82
CA ALA A 26 -9.24 1.64 7.14
C ALA A 26 -10.40 2.40 7.78
N THR A 27 -10.62 2.17 9.07
CA THR A 27 -11.57 2.94 9.88
C THR A 27 -10.90 4.23 10.34
N GLU A 28 -11.40 5.37 9.88
CA GLU A 28 -10.90 6.69 10.23
C GLU A 28 -11.80 7.41 11.21
N GLU A 29 -11.18 8.06 12.19
CA GLU A 29 -11.89 8.93 13.12
C GLU A 29 -12.09 10.32 12.50
N THR A 30 -13.34 10.78 12.46
CA THR A 30 -13.71 12.12 11.99
C THR A 30 -14.48 12.85 13.09
N ALA A 31 -14.69 14.16 12.93
CA ALA A 31 -15.49 14.95 13.86
C ALA A 31 -16.94 14.43 14.02
N SER A 32 -17.45 13.68 13.04
CA SER A 32 -18.79 13.07 13.04
C SER A 32 -18.81 11.60 13.49
N GLY A 33 -17.66 11.05 13.90
CA GLY A 33 -17.50 9.65 14.30
C GLY A 33 -16.62 8.84 13.34
N ASN A 34 -16.64 7.53 13.48
CA ASN A 34 -15.79 6.62 12.71
C ASN A 34 -16.40 6.30 11.34
N VAL A 35 -15.60 6.44 10.28
CA VAL A 35 -15.98 6.17 8.90
C VAL A 35 -15.01 5.16 8.29
N LEU A 36 -15.53 4.19 7.54
CA LEU A 36 -14.69 3.27 6.79
C LEU A 36 -14.28 3.92 5.47
N GLN A 37 -12.97 4.02 5.22
CA GLN A 37 -12.38 4.57 4.01
C GLN A 37 -11.61 3.49 3.24
N VAL A 38 -11.62 3.61 1.92
CA VAL A 38 -10.89 2.71 1.01
C VAL A 38 -9.86 3.52 0.24
N TYR A 39 -8.61 3.08 0.32
CA TYR A 39 -7.46 3.68 -0.33
C TYR A 39 -6.88 2.72 -1.36
N HIS A 40 -6.57 3.24 -2.55
CA HIS A 40 -5.81 2.54 -3.58
C HIS A 40 -4.39 3.09 -3.59
N LEU A 41 -3.44 2.21 -3.29
CA LEU A 41 -2.05 2.55 -3.04
C LEU A 41 -1.16 1.78 -4.01
N TYR A 42 -0.22 2.48 -4.63
CA TYR A 42 0.78 1.90 -5.51
C TYR A 42 2.16 2.16 -4.94
N TYR A 43 2.94 1.09 -4.77
CA TYR A 43 4.30 1.18 -4.24
C TYR A 43 5.31 0.55 -5.18
N GLN A 44 6.50 1.13 -5.22
CA GLN A 44 7.69 0.43 -5.68
C GLN A 44 8.56 0.11 -4.47
N VAL A 45 8.86 -1.17 -4.26
CA VAL A 45 9.75 -1.63 -3.20
C VAL A 45 11.04 -2.19 -3.78
N GLY A 46 12.14 -2.01 -3.06
CA GLY A 46 13.46 -2.52 -3.46
C GLY A 46 14.37 -2.73 -2.25
N GLN A 47 15.53 -3.33 -2.47
CA GLN A 47 16.49 -3.57 -1.40
C GLN A 47 17.52 -2.44 -1.28
N GLU A 48 17.65 -1.88 -0.09
CA GLU A 48 18.73 -0.96 0.27
C GLU A 48 19.46 -1.49 1.51
N GLY A 49 20.76 -1.74 1.39
CA GLY A 49 21.55 -2.30 2.50
C GLY A 49 21.10 -3.69 2.94
N GLY A 50 20.53 -4.48 2.02
CA GLY A 50 19.99 -5.83 2.29
C GLY A 50 18.61 -5.84 2.96
N VAL A 51 17.97 -4.67 3.12
CA VAL A 51 16.62 -4.54 3.70
C VAL A 51 15.65 -4.04 2.65
N TRP A 52 14.45 -4.62 2.62
CA TRP A 52 13.37 -4.14 1.75
C TRP A 52 12.82 -2.81 2.25
N LYS A 53 12.67 -1.85 1.34
CA LYS A 53 12.11 -0.53 1.59
C LYS A 53 11.11 -0.14 0.52
N ILE A 54 10.15 0.72 0.89
CA ILE A 54 9.35 1.48 -0.07
C ILE A 54 10.25 2.58 -0.65
N LEU A 55 10.47 2.53 -1.95
CA LEU A 55 11.30 3.49 -2.69
C LEU A 55 10.46 4.63 -3.26
N ASP A 56 9.23 4.33 -3.65
CA ASP A 56 8.27 5.30 -4.16
C ASP A 56 6.84 4.85 -3.82
N GLY A 57 5.92 5.81 -3.71
CA GLY A 57 4.53 5.56 -3.38
C GLY A 57 3.59 6.66 -3.84
N HIS A 58 2.45 6.27 -4.38
CA HIS A 58 1.36 7.19 -4.70
C HIS A 58 -0.01 6.57 -4.44
N SER A 59 -1.00 7.45 -4.32
CA SER A 59 -2.42 7.09 -4.21
C SER A 59 -3.21 7.78 -5.32
N ILE A 60 -4.38 7.23 -5.65
CA ILE A 60 -5.36 7.80 -6.58
C ILE A 60 -6.61 8.26 -5.83
#